data_AF-M6FTN3-F1
#
_entry.id   AF-M6FTN3-F1
#
_cell.length_a   1.000
_cell.length_b   1.000
_cell.length_c   1.000
_cell.angle_alpha   90.00
_cell.angle_beta   90.00
_cell.angle_gamma   90.00
#
_symmetry.space_group_name_H-M   'P 1'
#
loop_
_entity.id
_entity.type
_entity.pdbx_description
1 polymer ?
#
loop_
_entity_poly.entity_id
_entity_poly.type
_entity_poly.pdbx_seq_one_letter_code
_entity_poly.pdbx_strand_id
1 'polypeptide(L)'
;MSFDVALLGFLSVLPWGFFLILLFPGRNTPQRVLLILLALFLGYLSTEIVLKLHPIFWPDVKLPKRSGHILTQTAHIAFIQAGMMEEFCKGILILLSGLLFAFDWKTYTFKKEMVLIGGFVALGFAGIENANYIFSAKEEDRISMFVGRTIRSSNAHFLINLCFALAFVKSNQKETKDRPLALFLAFLLAVSQHGLFNFFVLPQSRFGAWLSMALFIGIWVWIVKDFRTFILENENLNDAPVDAEILDET
;
A
#
# COMPACT_ATOMS: atom_id res chain seq x y z
N MET A 1 -10.80 19.71 11.04
CA MET A 1 -10.19 19.84 9.71
C MET A 1 -11.16 20.58 8.80
N SER A 2 -10.70 21.57 8.03
CA SER A 2 -11.56 22.28 7.06
C SER A 2 -11.85 21.41 5.83
N PHE A 3 -12.92 21.72 5.11
CA PHE A 3 -13.32 20.99 3.90
C PHE A 3 -12.22 21.00 2.84
N ASP A 4 -11.58 22.16 2.59
CA ASP A 4 -10.53 22.28 1.58
C ASP A 4 -9.33 21.38 1.87
N VAL A 5 -8.96 21.23 3.14
CA VAL A 5 -7.84 20.35 3.54
C VAL A 5 -8.20 18.88 3.36
N ALA A 6 -9.43 18.50 3.73
CA ALA A 6 -9.92 17.14 3.49
C ALA A 6 -9.97 16.83 1.98
N LEU A 7 -10.39 17.80 1.16
CA LEU A 7 -10.39 17.69 -0.29
C LEU A 7 -8.98 17.52 -0.86
N LEU A 8 -8.00 18.32 -0.43
CA LEU A 8 -6.61 18.16 -0.86
C LEU A 8 -6.04 16.79 -0.46
N GLY A 9 -6.34 16.31 0.75
CA GLY A 9 -5.99 14.96 1.19
C GLY A 9 -6.56 13.89 0.25
N PHE A 10 -7.84 13.99 -0.11
CA PHE A 10 -8.46 13.07 -1.07
C PHE A 10 -7.89 13.18 -2.49
N LEU A 11 -7.69 14.39 -3.01
CA LEU A 11 -7.13 14.61 -4.34
C LEU A 11 -5.70 14.07 -4.47
N SER A 12 -4.96 14.01 -3.36
CA SER A 12 -3.56 13.57 -3.35
C SER A 12 -3.37 12.07 -3.60
N VAL A 13 -4.46 11.29 -3.56
CA VAL A 13 -4.42 9.84 -3.81
C VAL A 13 -5.09 9.43 -5.12
N LEU A 14 -5.87 10.34 -5.73
CA LEU A 14 -6.61 10.05 -6.96
C LEU A 14 -5.74 9.61 -8.15
N PRO A 15 -4.59 10.23 -8.45
CA PRO A 15 -3.77 9.81 -9.59
C PRO A 15 -3.37 8.33 -9.50
N TRP A 16 -3.02 7.87 -8.30
CA TRP A 16 -2.60 6.49 -8.04
C TRP A 16 -3.77 5.51 -8.08
N GLY A 17 -4.94 5.90 -7.55
CA GLY A 17 -6.16 5.10 -7.64
C GLY A 17 -6.63 4.94 -9.09
N PHE A 18 -6.60 6.02 -9.87
CA PHE A 18 -6.95 5.99 -11.29
C PHE A 18 -5.98 5.11 -12.08
N PHE A 19 -4.68 5.25 -11.81
CA PHE A 19 -3.64 4.39 -12.41
C PHE A 19 -3.92 2.90 -12.14
N LEU A 20 -4.25 2.53 -10.89
CA LEU A 20 -4.57 1.14 -10.57
C LEU A 20 -5.83 0.65 -11.30
N ILE A 21 -6.89 1.44 -11.32
CA ILE A 21 -8.16 1.06 -11.97
C ILE A 21 -7.96 0.85 -13.47
N LEU A 22 -7.20 1.72 -14.13
CA LEU A 22 -6.95 1.61 -15.57
C LEU A 22 -6.10 0.40 -15.94
N LEU A 23 -5.12 0.05 -15.10
CA LEU A 23 -4.24 -1.10 -15.35
C LEU A 23 -4.83 -2.43 -14.91
N PHE A 24 -5.82 -2.42 -14.02
CA PHE A 24 -6.39 -3.64 -13.50
C PHE A 24 -7.30 -4.32 -14.54
N PRO A 25 -7.05 -5.58 -14.90
CA PRO A 25 -7.75 -6.26 -15.99
C PRO A 25 -9.25 -6.48 -15.74
N GLY A 26 -10.00 -6.62 -16.84
CA GLY A 26 -11.44 -6.84 -16.85
C GLY A 26 -12.29 -5.58 -16.59
N ARG A 27 -13.62 -5.73 -16.66
CA ARG A 27 -14.56 -4.60 -16.57
C ARG A 27 -14.82 -4.15 -15.13
N ASN A 28 -15.09 -2.85 -14.97
CA ASN A 28 -15.50 -2.27 -13.70
C ASN A 28 -16.98 -2.52 -13.40
N THR A 29 -17.28 -3.72 -12.90
CA THR A 29 -18.63 -4.09 -12.46
C THR A 29 -19.03 -3.32 -11.18
N PRO A 30 -20.33 -3.18 -10.88
CA PRO A 30 -20.79 -2.58 -9.63
C PRO A 30 -20.17 -3.22 -8.38
N GLN A 31 -19.97 -4.54 -8.39
CA GLN A 31 -19.33 -5.28 -7.29
C GLN A 31 -17.86 -4.88 -7.12
N ARG A 32 -17.14 -4.69 -8.23
CA ARG A 32 -15.74 -4.23 -8.19
C ARG A 32 -15.65 -2.79 -7.67
N VAL A 33 -16.55 -1.91 -8.12
CA VAL A 33 -16.61 -0.53 -7.61
C VAL A 33 -16.90 -0.52 -6.10
N LEU A 34 -17.85 -1.34 -5.65
CA LEU A 34 -18.15 -1.47 -4.21
C LEU A 34 -16.94 -1.98 -3.42
N LEU A 35 -16.19 -2.95 -3.95
CA LEU A 35 -14.96 -3.44 -3.32
C LEU A 35 -13.91 -2.35 -3.19
N ILE A 36 -13.72 -1.54 -4.23
CA ILE A 36 -12.78 -0.40 -4.24
C ILE A 36 -13.18 0.63 -3.17
N LEU A 37 -14.46 1.00 -3.11
CA LEU A 37 -14.97 1.97 -2.12
C LEU A 37 -14.83 1.43 -0.69
N LEU A 38 -15.14 0.15 -0.48
CA LEU A 38 -14.94 -0.52 0.80
C LEU A 38 -13.47 -0.54 1.20
N ALA A 39 -12.57 -0.91 0.30
CA ALA A 39 -11.13 -0.92 0.55
C ALA A 39 -10.60 0.48 0.91
N LEU A 40 -11.05 1.52 0.20
CA LEU A 40 -10.73 2.91 0.53
C LEU A 40 -11.20 3.28 1.95
N PHE A 41 -12.43 2.89 2.31
CA PHE A 41 -12.96 3.11 3.66
C PHE A 41 -12.19 2.32 4.74
N LEU A 42 -11.77 1.09 4.46
CA LEU A 42 -10.92 0.32 5.38
C LEU A 42 -9.55 0.98 5.58
N GLY A 43 -9.01 1.61 4.54
CA GLY A 43 -7.82 2.46 4.64
C GLY A 43 -8.01 3.63 5.60
N TYR A 44 -9.11 4.37 5.43
CA TYR A 44 -9.52 5.43 6.36
C TYR A 44 -9.60 4.92 7.80
N LEU A 45 -10.32 3.80 8.00
CA LEU A 45 -10.50 3.19 9.32
C LEU A 45 -9.16 2.77 9.93
N SER A 46 -8.25 2.24 9.13
CA SER A 46 -6.90 1.89 9.57
C SER A 46 -6.16 3.10 10.14
N THR A 47 -6.23 4.26 9.48
CA THR A 47 -5.57 5.48 9.99
C THR A 47 -6.20 5.95 11.29
N GLU A 48 -7.52 5.93 11.40
CA GLU A 48 -8.22 6.28 12.64
C GLU A 48 -7.82 5.37 13.81
N ILE A 49 -7.64 4.06 13.55
CA ILE A 49 -7.14 3.11 14.55
C ILE A 49 -5.72 3.49 14.96
N VAL A 50 -4.81 3.73 14.01
CA VAL A 50 -3.43 4.14 14.31
C VAL A 50 -3.41 5.42 15.15
N LEU A 51 -4.15 6.46 14.77
CA LEU A 51 -4.17 7.74 15.47
C LEU A 51 -4.67 7.61 16.92
N LYS A 52 -5.60 6.69 17.19
CA LYS A 52 -6.10 6.42 18.55
C LYS A 52 -5.16 5.55 19.37
N LEU A 53 -4.52 4.56 18.75
CA LEU A 53 -3.62 3.63 19.43
C LEU A 53 -2.23 4.23 19.66
N HIS A 54 -1.74 5.07 18.75
CA HIS A 54 -0.41 5.67 18.84
C HIS A 54 -0.14 6.37 20.19
N PRO A 55 -0.98 7.31 20.69
CA PRO A 55 -0.72 7.96 21.98
C PRO A 55 -0.83 7.01 23.18
N ILE A 56 -1.51 5.88 23.05
CA ILE A 56 -1.64 4.86 24.10
C ILE A 56 -0.35 4.04 24.21
N PHE A 57 0.19 3.59 23.07
CA PHE A 57 1.41 2.77 23.03
C PHE A 57 2.68 3.61 23.13
N TRP A 58 2.66 4.84 22.61
CA TRP A 58 3.81 5.72 22.48
C TRP A 58 3.51 7.11 23.07
N PRO A 59 3.27 7.21 24.39
CA PRO A 59 3.04 8.51 25.02
C PRO A 59 4.29 9.40 24.88
N ASP A 60 4.07 10.71 24.72
CA ASP A 60 5.14 11.72 24.63
C ASP A 60 5.88 11.86 25.96
N VAL A 61 6.78 10.93 26.24
CA VAL A 61 7.69 11.00 27.38
C VAL A 61 8.93 11.77 26.95
N LYS A 62 9.24 12.87 27.64
CA LYS A 62 10.49 13.62 27.43
C LYS A 62 11.69 12.76 27.83
N LEU A 63 12.21 11.96 26.89
CA LEU A 63 13.43 11.20 27.11
C LEU A 63 14.65 12.13 27.11
N PRO A 64 15.60 11.96 28.04
CA PRO A 64 16.80 12.79 28.10
C PRO A 64 17.65 12.60 26.84
N LYS A 65 17.97 13.72 26.16
CA LYS A 65 18.80 13.75 24.94
C LYS A 65 20.24 13.30 25.24
N ARG A 66 20.55 12.01 25.04
CA ARG A 66 21.93 11.51 24.98
C ARG A 66 22.37 11.38 23.52
N SER A 67 23.52 11.96 23.18
CA SER A 67 24.04 12.14 21.81
C SER A 67 24.30 10.85 21.02
N GLY A 68 24.44 9.69 21.69
CA GLY A 68 24.57 8.37 21.03
C GLY A 68 23.25 7.73 20.57
N HIS A 69 22.09 8.32 20.90
CA HIS A 69 20.77 7.73 20.65
C HIS A 69 20.08 8.18 19.35
N ILE A 70 20.63 9.12 18.58
CA ILE A 70 19.85 9.73 17.47
C ILE A 70 19.52 8.71 16.38
N LEU A 71 20.49 7.88 15.97
CA LEU A 71 20.28 6.88 14.93
C LEU A 71 19.33 5.77 15.40
N THR A 72 19.54 5.26 16.62
CA THR A 72 18.70 4.22 17.22
C THR A 72 17.29 4.72 17.53
N GLN A 73 17.14 5.98 17.94
CA GLN A 73 15.85 6.63 18.12
C GLN A 73 15.13 6.83 16.79
N THR A 74 15.83 7.29 15.75
CA THR A 74 15.25 7.42 14.40
C THR A 74 14.79 6.07 13.88
N ALA A 75 15.59 5.02 14.06
CA ALA A 75 15.20 3.65 13.68
C ALA A 75 13.98 3.18 14.49
N HIS A 76 13.93 3.41 15.80
CA HIS A 76 12.79 3.04 16.63
C HIS A 76 11.50 3.75 16.19
N ILE A 77 11.55 5.06 15.96
CA ILE A 77 10.41 5.84 15.46
C ILE A 77 9.98 5.31 14.09
N ALA A 78 10.93 5.15 13.16
CA ALA A 78 10.64 4.80 11.78
C ALA A 78 10.07 3.37 11.64
N PHE A 79 10.69 2.37 12.27
CA PHE A 79 10.32 0.97 12.07
C PHE A 79 9.25 0.49 13.05
N ILE A 80 9.29 0.93 14.31
CA ILE A 80 8.40 0.40 15.35
C ILE A 80 7.17 1.28 15.52
N GLN A 81 7.36 2.58 15.79
CA GLN A 81 6.24 3.47 16.09
C GLN A 81 5.37 3.75 14.86
N ALA A 82 6.02 4.00 13.71
CA ALA A 82 5.34 4.21 12.44
C ALA A 82 5.18 2.89 11.66
N GLY A 83 6.28 2.34 11.13
CA GLY A 83 6.23 1.22 10.16
C GLY A 83 5.44 0.00 10.64
N MET A 84 5.76 -0.54 11.82
CA MET A 84 5.09 -1.71 12.36
C MET A 84 3.63 -1.41 12.71
N MET A 85 3.34 -0.31 13.40
CA MET A 85 1.97 0.05 13.79
C MET A 85 1.07 0.25 12.57
N GLU A 86 1.53 1.02 11.58
CA GLU A 86 0.75 1.38 10.40
C GLU A 86 0.53 0.20 9.48
N GLU A 87 1.59 -0.56 9.16
CA GLU A 87 1.45 -1.72 8.28
C GLU A 87 0.72 -2.87 8.99
N PHE A 88 0.77 -2.98 10.32
CA PHE A 88 -0.06 -3.95 11.04
C PHE A 88 -1.55 -3.61 10.93
N CYS A 89 -1.92 -2.36 11.17
CA CYS A 89 -3.31 -1.91 11.08
C CYS A 89 -3.88 -2.04 9.65
N LYS A 90 -3.10 -1.68 8.63
CA LYS A 90 -3.50 -1.90 7.24
C LYS A 90 -3.52 -3.38 6.88
N GLY A 91 -2.45 -4.09 7.24
CA GLY A 91 -2.23 -5.48 6.87
C GLY A 91 -3.31 -6.41 7.38
N ILE A 92 -3.79 -6.21 8.62
CA ILE A 92 -4.89 -7.02 9.15
C ILE A 92 -6.19 -6.77 8.41
N LEU A 93 -6.50 -5.51 8.03
CA LEU A 93 -7.70 -5.19 7.27
C LEU A 93 -7.62 -5.70 5.82
N ILE A 94 -6.44 -5.65 5.20
CA ILE A 94 -6.18 -6.25 3.88
C ILE A 94 -6.37 -7.77 3.94
N LEU A 95 -5.82 -8.44 4.95
CA LEU A 95 -5.96 -9.88 5.13
C LEU A 95 -7.44 -10.26 5.32
N LEU A 96 -8.14 -9.60 6.25
CA LEU A 96 -9.54 -9.93 6.56
C LEU A 96 -10.46 -9.68 5.37
N SER A 97 -10.36 -8.52 4.73
CA SER A 97 -11.15 -8.23 3.51
C SER A 97 -10.75 -9.14 2.35
N GLY A 98 -9.47 -9.49 2.24
CA GLY A 98 -8.97 -10.47 1.27
C GLY A 98 -9.59 -11.84 1.43
N LEU A 99 -9.65 -12.37 2.66
CA LEU A 99 -10.29 -13.64 2.97
C LEU A 99 -11.80 -13.64 2.70
N LEU A 100 -12.46 -12.50 2.88
CA LEU A 100 -13.90 -12.36 2.67
C LEU A 100 -14.28 -12.21 1.19
N PHE A 101 -13.52 -11.41 0.43
CA PHE A 101 -13.95 -10.97 -0.91
C PHE A 101 -13.05 -11.48 -2.05
N ALA A 102 -11.81 -11.85 -1.74
CA ALA A 102 -10.80 -12.19 -2.73
C ALA A 102 -10.09 -13.52 -2.42
N PHE A 103 -10.70 -14.41 -1.64
CA PHE A 103 -10.23 -15.77 -1.42
C PHE A 103 -11.27 -16.78 -1.91
N ASP A 104 -10.83 -17.74 -2.71
CA ASP A 104 -11.64 -18.86 -3.16
C ASP A 104 -11.45 -20.03 -2.21
N TRP A 105 -12.47 -20.32 -1.41
CA TRP A 105 -12.44 -21.40 -0.42
C TRP A 105 -12.51 -22.81 -1.05
N LYS A 106 -12.91 -22.93 -2.33
CA LYS A 106 -12.98 -24.22 -3.02
C LYS A 106 -11.61 -24.64 -3.54
N THR A 107 -10.92 -23.71 -4.19
CA THR A 107 -9.55 -23.93 -4.69
C THR A 107 -8.48 -23.58 -3.66
N TYR A 108 -8.90 -22.99 -2.53
CA TYR A 108 -8.04 -22.46 -1.48
C TYR A 108 -7.01 -21.47 -2.05
N THR A 109 -7.41 -20.50 -2.88
CA THR A 109 -6.48 -19.56 -3.53
C THR A 109 -6.92 -18.09 -3.43
N PHE A 110 -5.97 -17.17 -3.38
CA PHE A 110 -6.24 -15.73 -3.46
C PHE A 110 -6.46 -15.28 -4.91
N LYS A 111 -7.47 -14.43 -5.12
CA LYS A 111 -7.80 -13.84 -6.42
C LYS A 111 -7.02 -12.54 -6.65
N LYS A 112 -6.95 -12.10 -7.91
CA LYS A 112 -6.25 -10.87 -8.30
C LYS A 112 -6.81 -9.60 -7.64
N GLU A 113 -8.08 -9.63 -7.22
CA GLU A 113 -8.76 -8.56 -6.48
C GLU A 113 -8.04 -8.18 -5.18
N MET A 114 -7.17 -9.05 -4.63
CA MET A 114 -6.26 -8.69 -3.54
C MET A 114 -5.48 -7.42 -3.81
N VAL A 115 -5.08 -7.19 -5.07
CA VAL A 115 -4.32 -6.01 -5.48
C VAL A 115 -5.17 -4.74 -5.42
N LEU A 116 -6.46 -4.82 -5.77
CA LEU A 116 -7.40 -3.71 -5.58
C LEU A 116 -7.60 -3.42 -4.09
N ILE A 117 -7.79 -4.47 -3.28
CA ILE A 117 -7.96 -4.32 -1.83
C ILE A 117 -6.74 -3.63 -1.21
N GLY A 118 -5.53 -4.16 -1.41
CA GLY A 118 -4.33 -3.59 -0.82
C GLY A 118 -4.01 -2.19 -1.33
N GLY A 119 -4.15 -1.95 -2.64
CA GLY A 119 -3.94 -0.64 -3.24
C GLY A 119 -4.89 0.41 -2.67
N PHE A 120 -6.19 0.13 -2.61
CA PHE A 120 -7.17 1.11 -2.12
C PHE A 120 -7.20 1.26 -0.60
N VAL A 121 -6.87 0.23 0.19
CA VAL A 121 -6.61 0.39 1.63
C VAL A 121 -5.44 1.36 1.85
N ALA A 122 -4.37 1.24 1.06
CA ALA A 122 -3.23 2.14 1.17
C ALA A 122 -3.58 3.59 0.79
N LEU A 123 -4.38 3.79 -0.26
CA LEU A 123 -4.82 5.12 -0.69
C LEU A 123 -5.80 5.75 0.30
N GLY A 124 -6.68 4.96 0.91
CA GLY A 124 -7.55 5.44 1.98
C GLY A 124 -6.74 5.91 3.19
N PHE A 125 -5.72 5.13 3.54
CA PHE A 125 -4.80 5.47 4.63
C PHE A 125 -4.02 6.75 4.33
N ALA A 126 -3.38 6.81 3.17
CA ALA A 126 -2.57 7.94 2.74
C ALA A 126 -3.41 9.23 2.61
N GLY A 127 -4.67 9.14 2.19
CA GLY A 127 -5.55 10.30 2.05
C GLY A 127 -5.76 11.04 3.37
N ILE A 128 -6.02 10.32 4.46
CA ILE A 128 -6.18 10.90 5.80
C ILE A 128 -4.85 11.40 6.36
N GLU A 129 -3.79 10.62 6.20
CA GLU A 129 -2.47 11.05 6.65
C GLU A 129 -2.05 12.35 5.94
N ASN A 130 -2.20 12.40 4.61
CA ASN A 130 -1.94 13.59 3.79
C ASN A 130 -2.76 14.80 4.27
N ALA A 131 -4.05 14.60 4.56
CA ALA A 131 -4.91 15.66 5.06
C ALA A 131 -4.40 16.22 6.39
N ASN A 132 -3.96 15.37 7.32
CA ASN A 132 -3.39 15.79 8.60
C ASN A 132 -2.07 16.56 8.45
N TYR A 133 -1.19 16.14 7.54
CA TYR A 133 0.04 16.88 7.22
C TYR A 133 -0.25 18.24 6.59
N ILE A 134 -1.20 18.32 5.66
CA ILE A 134 -1.61 19.59 5.02
C ILE A 134 -2.30 20.51 6.04
N PHE A 135 -3.11 19.94 6.94
CA PHE A 135 -3.75 20.69 8.03
C PHE A 135 -2.71 21.33 8.96
N SER A 136 -1.64 20.61 9.25
CA SER A 136 -0.56 21.03 10.15
C SER A 136 0.45 21.97 9.48
N ALA A 137 0.43 22.09 8.16
CA ALA A 137 1.28 23.00 7.42
C ALA A 137 0.77 24.46 7.54
N LYS A 138 1.71 25.41 7.43
CA LYS A 138 1.35 26.82 7.27
C LYS A 138 0.54 27.02 6.00
N GLU A 139 -0.32 28.03 5.99
CA GLU A 139 -1.27 28.23 4.90
C GLU A 139 -0.58 28.43 3.55
N GLU A 140 0.51 29.19 3.53
CA GLU A 140 1.37 29.42 2.36
C GLU A 140 2.04 28.14 1.82
N ASP A 141 2.23 27.12 2.67
CA ASP A 141 2.91 25.86 2.34
C ASP A 141 1.93 24.73 2.00
N ARG A 142 0.62 24.93 2.13
CA ARG A 142 -0.38 23.84 1.95
C ARG A 142 -0.31 23.21 0.56
N ILE A 143 -0.14 24.02 -0.48
CA ILE A 143 -0.06 23.52 -1.87
C ILE A 143 1.24 22.75 -2.10
N SER A 144 2.37 23.25 -1.60
CA SER A 144 3.66 22.55 -1.73
C SER A 144 3.65 21.22 -0.95
N MET A 145 3.03 21.21 0.24
CA MET A 145 2.80 20.02 1.04
C MET A 145 1.91 19.02 0.30
N PHE A 146 0.78 19.47 -0.25
CA PHE A 146 -0.12 18.64 -1.06
C PHE A 146 0.59 17.95 -2.22
N VAL A 147 1.34 18.71 -3.04
CA VAL A 147 2.09 18.14 -4.18
C VAL A 147 3.17 17.17 -3.70
N GLY A 148 3.93 17.56 -2.68
CA GLY A 148 4.99 16.73 -2.10
C GLY A 148 4.47 15.40 -1.56
N ARG A 149 3.33 15.42 -0.86
CA ARG A 149 2.65 14.25 -0.29
C ARG A 149 2.02 13.38 -1.39
N THR A 150 1.41 13.98 -2.40
CA THR A 150 0.87 13.27 -3.59
C THR A 150 1.94 12.43 -4.27
N ILE A 151 3.13 13.00 -4.51
CA ILE A 151 4.19 12.31 -5.27
C ILE A 151 4.94 11.30 -4.41
N ARG A 152 5.23 11.65 -3.14
CA ARG A 152 6.09 10.83 -2.27
C ARG A 152 5.29 9.91 -1.36
N SER A 153 4.47 10.45 -0.48
CA SER A 153 3.78 9.65 0.54
C SER A 153 2.69 8.76 -0.05
N SER A 154 1.78 9.32 -0.87
CA SER A 154 0.71 8.52 -1.49
C SER A 154 1.30 7.34 -2.28
N ASN A 155 2.34 7.62 -3.07
CA ASN A 155 3.07 6.62 -3.83
C ASN A 155 3.74 5.59 -2.91
N ALA A 156 4.38 6.03 -1.82
CA ALA A 156 5.02 5.13 -0.86
C ALA A 156 4.05 4.11 -0.28
N HIS A 157 2.93 4.57 0.29
CA HIS A 157 1.93 3.68 0.86
C HIS A 157 1.36 2.75 -0.20
N PHE A 158 1.04 3.31 -1.37
CA PHE A 158 0.50 2.57 -2.50
C PHE A 158 1.42 1.43 -2.92
N LEU A 159 2.69 1.69 -3.19
CA LEU A 159 3.64 0.66 -3.61
C LEU A 159 3.89 -0.39 -2.53
N ILE A 160 4.11 0.02 -1.27
CA ILE A 160 4.35 -0.92 -0.17
C ILE A 160 3.19 -1.91 -0.04
N ASN A 161 1.95 -1.42 -0.08
CA ASN A 161 0.78 -2.27 0.07
C ASN A 161 0.39 -3.01 -1.22
N LEU A 162 0.73 -2.50 -2.41
CA LEU A 162 0.67 -3.30 -3.65
C LEU A 162 1.66 -4.47 -3.60
N CYS A 163 2.88 -4.25 -3.12
CA CYS A 163 3.87 -5.31 -2.92
C CYS A 163 3.34 -6.36 -1.93
N PHE A 164 2.75 -5.92 -0.82
CA PHE A 164 2.12 -6.82 0.15
C PHE A 164 0.93 -7.59 -0.46
N ALA A 165 0.04 -6.91 -1.18
CA ALA A 165 -1.11 -7.53 -1.85
C ALA A 165 -0.72 -8.56 -2.92
N LEU A 166 0.31 -8.27 -3.71
CA LEU A 166 0.86 -9.21 -4.69
C LEU A 166 1.42 -10.46 -4.02
N ALA A 167 1.95 -10.36 -2.80
CA ALA A 167 2.42 -11.52 -2.06
C ALA A 167 1.29 -12.52 -1.76
N PHE A 168 0.04 -12.06 -1.60
CA PHE A 168 -1.12 -12.95 -1.49
C PHE A 168 -1.34 -13.77 -2.76
N VAL A 169 -1.37 -13.11 -3.92
CA VAL A 169 -1.55 -13.79 -5.20
C VAL A 169 -0.38 -14.75 -5.48
N LYS A 170 0.85 -14.33 -5.20
CA LYS A 170 2.06 -15.16 -5.32
C LYS A 170 2.06 -16.38 -4.40
N SER A 171 1.47 -16.25 -3.21
CA SER A 171 1.41 -17.35 -2.24
C SER A 171 0.64 -18.56 -2.80
N ASN A 172 -0.19 -18.38 -3.82
CA ASN A 172 -0.86 -19.49 -4.50
C ASN A 172 0.11 -20.50 -5.14
N GLN A 173 1.32 -20.07 -5.52
CA GLN A 173 2.39 -20.95 -6.04
C GLN A 173 3.14 -21.71 -4.94
N LYS A 174 2.82 -21.46 -3.66
CA LYS A 174 3.40 -22.16 -2.52
C LYS A 174 2.45 -23.24 -2.04
N GLU A 175 3.03 -24.30 -1.48
CA GLU A 175 2.30 -25.30 -0.71
C GLU A 175 1.45 -24.62 0.38
N THR A 176 0.23 -25.11 0.58
CA THR A 176 -0.74 -24.51 1.51
C THR A 176 -0.17 -24.29 2.92
N LYS A 177 0.64 -25.22 3.41
CA LYS A 177 1.30 -25.15 4.73
C LYS A 177 2.34 -24.02 4.84
N ASP A 178 2.95 -23.61 3.73
CA ASP A 178 4.04 -22.63 3.70
C ASP A 178 3.51 -21.20 3.47
N ARG A 179 2.23 -21.06 3.07
CA ARG A 179 1.61 -19.76 2.79
C ARG A 179 1.56 -18.82 3.98
N PRO A 180 1.19 -19.24 5.20
CA PRO A 180 1.19 -18.33 6.36
C PRO A 180 2.57 -17.73 6.62
N LEU A 181 3.64 -18.54 6.50
CA LEU A 181 5.00 -18.04 6.64
C LEU A 181 5.37 -17.06 5.53
N ALA A 182 5.03 -17.37 4.28
CA ALA A 182 5.28 -16.46 3.15
C ALA A 182 4.57 -15.11 3.32
N LEU A 183 3.32 -15.10 3.79
CA LEU A 183 2.56 -13.89 4.05
C LEU A 183 3.11 -13.12 5.26
N PHE A 184 3.55 -13.82 6.30
CA PHE A 184 4.22 -13.18 7.43
C PHE A 184 5.54 -12.51 7.02
N LEU A 185 6.34 -13.15 6.18
CA LEU A 185 7.56 -12.55 5.63
C LEU A 185 7.24 -11.35 4.72
N ALA A 186 6.15 -11.41 3.94
CA ALA A 186 5.70 -10.27 3.14
C ALA A 186 5.24 -9.10 4.03
N PHE A 187 4.61 -9.38 5.16
CA PHE A 187 4.27 -8.37 6.16
C PHE A 187 5.54 -7.72 6.75
N LEU A 188 6.53 -8.53 7.16
CA LEU A 188 7.81 -8.00 7.64
C LEU A 188 8.55 -7.18 6.58
N LEU A 189 8.44 -7.57 5.31
CA LEU A 189 8.95 -6.78 4.19
C LEU A 189 8.24 -5.42 4.09
N ALA A 190 6.91 -5.38 4.20
CA ALA A 190 6.15 -4.13 4.19
C ALA A 190 6.57 -3.19 5.33
N VAL A 191 6.68 -3.73 6.56
CA VAL A 191 7.20 -2.99 7.73
C VAL A 191 8.61 -2.47 7.46
N SER A 192 9.47 -3.28 6.85
CA SER A 192 10.85 -2.90 6.55
C SER A 192 10.93 -1.81 5.48
N GLN A 193 10.12 -1.91 4.42
CA GLN A 193 10.05 -0.89 3.35
C GLN A 193 9.55 0.44 3.90
N HIS A 194 8.50 0.41 4.72
CA HIS A 194 7.97 1.60 5.39
C HIS A 194 9.01 2.20 6.34
N GLY A 195 9.58 1.37 7.21
CA GLY A 195 10.59 1.81 8.17
C GLY A 195 11.81 2.42 7.50
N LEU A 196 12.31 1.82 6.41
CA LEU A 196 13.40 2.39 5.62
C LEU A 196 13.03 3.73 4.99
N PHE A 197 11.82 3.87 4.45
CA PHE A 197 11.32 5.14 3.92
C PHE A 197 11.37 6.23 5.00
N ASN A 198 10.75 5.99 6.16
CA ASN A 198 10.74 6.95 7.25
C ASN A 198 12.14 7.22 7.78
N PHE A 199 12.98 6.19 7.91
CA PHE A 199 14.34 6.33 8.42
C PHE A 199 15.21 7.25 7.54
N PHE A 200 15.03 7.21 6.21
CA PHE A 200 15.76 8.07 5.29
C PHE A 200 15.17 9.47 5.16
N VAL A 201 13.85 9.62 5.32
CA VAL A 201 13.15 10.90 5.16
C VAL A 201 13.14 11.74 6.43
N LEU A 202 12.98 11.13 7.61
CA LEU A 202 12.90 11.83 8.90
C LEU A 202 14.08 12.77 9.18
N PRO A 203 15.36 12.40 8.90
CA PRO A 203 16.49 13.31 9.12
C PRO A 203 16.55 14.50 8.17
N GLN A 204 15.70 14.56 7.13
CA GLN A 204 15.67 15.60 6.10
C GLN A 204 17.01 15.81 5.37
N SER A 205 17.87 14.79 5.33
CA SER A 205 19.16 14.85 4.63
C SER A 205 19.00 14.65 3.13
N ARG A 206 19.84 15.33 2.33
CA ARG A 206 19.89 15.13 0.87
C ARG A 206 20.19 13.68 0.49
N PHE A 207 21.17 13.07 1.18
CA PHE A 207 21.56 11.68 0.93
C PHE A 207 20.42 10.71 1.25
N GLY A 208 19.72 10.91 2.38
CA GLY A 208 18.53 10.13 2.72
C GLY A 208 17.43 10.25 1.67
N ALA A 209 17.16 11.46 1.17
CA ALA A 209 16.18 11.66 0.10
C ALA A 209 16.53 10.89 -1.18
N TRP A 210 17.81 10.84 -1.57
CA TRP A 210 18.27 10.06 -2.73
C TRP A 210 18.10 8.56 -2.50
N LEU A 211 18.45 8.07 -1.32
CA LEU A 211 18.34 6.65 -0.98
C LEU A 211 16.87 6.19 -0.90
N SER A 212 16.00 7.04 -0.34
CA SER A 212 14.55 6.83 -0.37
C SER A 212 13.99 6.79 -1.79
N MET A 213 14.45 7.68 -2.68
CA MET A 213 14.03 7.66 -4.09
C MET A 213 14.47 6.37 -4.80
N ALA A 214 15.73 5.96 -4.61
CA ALA A 214 16.25 4.72 -5.19
C ALA A 214 15.47 3.48 -4.71
N LEU A 215 15.12 3.43 -3.41
CA LEU A 215 14.27 2.39 -2.84
C LEU A 215 12.92 2.33 -3.57
N PHE A 216 12.26 3.46 -3.83
CA PHE A 216 10.98 3.46 -4.53
C PHE A 216 11.07 3.03 -5.97
N ILE A 217 12.10 3.47 -6.70
CA ILE A 217 12.32 3.01 -8.07
C ILE A 217 12.49 1.48 -8.08
N GLY A 218 13.25 0.94 -7.13
CA GLY A 218 13.40 -0.51 -6.98
C GLY A 218 12.08 -1.24 -6.70
N ILE A 219 11.29 -0.75 -5.74
CA ILE A 219 9.97 -1.31 -5.42
C ILE A 219 9.02 -1.20 -6.63
N TRP A 220 9.04 -0.07 -7.34
CA TRP A 220 8.23 0.13 -8.55
C TRP A 220 8.57 -0.89 -9.63
N VAL A 221 9.85 -1.06 -9.96
CA VAL A 221 10.30 -2.04 -10.96
C VAL A 221 9.89 -3.45 -10.55
N TRP A 222 10.01 -3.79 -9.27
CA TRP A 222 9.57 -5.07 -8.74
C TRP A 222 8.05 -5.24 -8.93
N ILE A 223 7.23 -4.29 -8.47
CA ILE A 223 5.77 -4.35 -8.61
C ILE A 223 5.35 -4.46 -10.07
N VAL A 224 5.96 -3.70 -10.98
CA VAL A 224 5.63 -3.79 -12.42
C VAL A 224 5.92 -5.19 -12.97
N LYS A 225 7.06 -5.78 -12.61
CA LYS A 225 7.39 -7.16 -13.01
C LYS A 225 6.34 -8.14 -12.48
N ASP A 226 6.03 -8.06 -11.20
CA ASP A 226 5.06 -8.94 -10.56
C ASP A 226 3.65 -8.76 -11.11
N PHE A 227 3.22 -7.52 -11.33
CA PHE A 227 1.90 -7.21 -11.85
C PHE A 227 1.72 -7.82 -13.25
N ARG A 228 2.74 -7.70 -14.12
CA ARG A 228 2.71 -8.34 -15.43
C ARG A 228 2.54 -9.86 -15.31
N THR A 229 3.34 -10.51 -14.49
CA THR A 229 3.32 -11.97 -14.34
C THR A 229 2.06 -12.50 -13.67
N PHE A 230 1.63 -11.88 -12.57
CA PHE A 230 0.57 -12.44 -11.72
C PHE A 230 -0.82 -11.89 -12.00
N ILE A 231 -0.92 -10.73 -12.65
CA ILE A 231 -2.19 -10.05 -12.89
C ILE A 231 -2.55 -10.05 -14.38
N LEU A 232 -1.59 -9.87 -15.29
CA LEU A 232 -1.86 -9.73 -16.73
C LEU A 232 -1.63 -11.03 -17.54
N GLU A 233 -0.59 -11.81 -17.24
CA GLU A 233 -0.13 -12.93 -18.09
C GLU A 233 -1.19 -14.03 -18.30
N ASN A 234 -2.10 -14.22 -17.33
CA ASN A 234 -3.20 -15.21 -17.43
C ASN A 234 -4.44 -14.72 -18.21
N GLU A 235 -4.53 -13.44 -18.59
CA GLU A 235 -5.62 -12.96 -19.48
C GLU A 235 -5.25 -13.05 -20.96
N ASN A 236 -4.00 -12.78 -21.31
CA ASN A 236 -3.55 -12.81 -22.71
C ASN A 236 -3.62 -14.18 -23.38
N LEU A 237 -3.71 -15.27 -22.61
CA LEU A 237 -3.93 -16.63 -23.12
C LEU A 237 -5.42 -16.94 -23.41
N ASN A 238 -6.35 -16.23 -22.75
CA ASN A 238 -7.79 -16.38 -22.99
C ASN A 238 -8.31 -15.52 -24.14
N ASP A 239 -7.52 -14.54 -24.59
CA ASP A 239 -7.81 -13.67 -25.74
C ASP A 239 -7.17 -14.18 -27.05
N ALA A 240 -6.55 -15.37 -27.05
CA ALA A 240 -6.17 -16.03 -28.29
C ALA A 240 -7.45 -16.45 -29.05
N PRO A 241 -7.61 -16.07 -30.33
CA PRO A 241 -8.79 -16.47 -31.10
C PRO A 241 -8.83 -18.01 -31.17
N VAL A 242 -9.97 -18.58 -30.79
CA VAL A 242 -10.31 -20.01 -30.87
C VAL A 242 -10.58 -20.43 -32.33
N ASP A 243 -9.78 -19.93 -33.27
CA ASP A 243 -9.97 -20.16 -34.71
C ASP A 243 -8.68 -20.68 -35.33
N ALA A 244 -8.26 -21.87 -34.91
CA ALA A 244 -7.25 -22.65 -35.64
C ALA A 244 -7.45 -24.16 -35.46
N GLU A 245 -8.70 -24.62 -35.42
CA GLU A 245 -9.02 -26.03 -35.65
C GLU A 245 -10.27 -26.10 -36.51
N ILE A 246 -10.27 -27.01 -37.49
CA ILE A 246 -11.21 -27.19 -38.59
C ILE A 246 -10.85 -26.39 -39.86
N LEU A 247 -9.88 -26.89 -40.62
CA LEU A 247 -10.01 -27.19 -42.05
C LEU A 247 -8.93 -28.21 -42.43
N ASP A 248 -9.10 -29.43 -41.94
CA ASP A 248 -8.60 -30.62 -42.62
C ASP A 248 -9.78 -31.61 -42.62
N GLU A 249 -10.25 -31.95 -43.82
CA GLU A 249 -11.35 -32.85 -44.23
C GLU A 249 -12.39 -32.16 -45.13
N THR A 250 -12.05 -31.98 -46.42
CA THR A 250 -12.68 -32.66 -47.57
C THR A 250 -12.05 -32.24 -48.90
#